data_AF-A0A1Z1W5N9-F1
#
_entry.id   AF-A0A1Z1W5N9-F1
#
_cell.length_a   1.000
_cell.length_b   1.000
_cell.length_c   1.000
_cell.angle_alpha   90.00
_cell.angle_beta   90.00
_cell.angle_gamma   90.00
#
_symmetry.space_group_name_H-M   'P 1'
#
loop_
_entity.id
_entity.type
_entity.pdbx_description
1 polymer ?
#
loop_
_entity_poly.entity_id
_entity_poly.type
_entity_poly.pdbx_seq_one_letter_code
_entity_poly.pdbx_strand_id
1 'polypeptide(L)' 'MCVSDPTRAARAGLTVTWDRPVAAVTAKPATVTSATTGASLKLTFADLGPAKGATQKITVRLG' A
#
# COMPACT_ATOMS: atom_id res chain seq x y z
N MET A 1 7.19 0.40 4.20
CA MET A 1 6.09 -0.26 4.94
C MET A 1 5.75 -1.59 4.28
N CYS A 2 5.16 -2.51 5.03
CA CYS A 2 4.71 -3.81 4.54
C CYS A 2 3.24 -4.02 4.93
N VAL A 3 2.43 -4.47 3.97
CA VAL A 3 0.99 -4.75 4.17
C VAL A 3 0.72 -6.17 3.71
N SER A 4 -0.11 -6.91 4.44
CA SER A 4 -0.62 -8.21 4.00
C SER A 4 -2.11 -8.30 4.34
N ASP A 5 -2.87 -9.06 3.54
CA ASP A 5 -4.26 -9.43 3.84
C ASP A 5 -4.34 -10.95 4.05
N PRO A 6 -4.08 -11.47 5.28
CA PRO A 6 -4.14 -12.90 5.57
C PRO A 6 -5.55 -13.47 5.43
N THR A 7 -6.58 -12.67 5.71
CA THR A 7 -7.99 -13.09 5.60
C THR A 7 -8.39 -13.34 4.16
N ARG A 8 -7.65 -12.73 3.21
CA ARG A 8 -7.99 -12.70 1.80
C ARG A 8 -9.42 -12.18 1.66
N ALA A 9 -9.79 -11.11 2.33
CA ALA A 9 -11.12 -10.50 2.22
C ALA A 9 -11.10 -9.21 1.40
N ALA A 10 -9.93 -8.61 1.15
CA ALA A 10 -9.78 -7.36 0.40
C ALA A 10 -9.94 -7.56 -1.12
N ARG A 11 -11.15 -7.98 -1.54
CA ARG A 11 -11.53 -8.22 -2.94
C ARG A 11 -11.87 -6.95 -3.72
N ALA A 12 -12.44 -5.96 -3.02
CA ALA A 12 -12.81 -4.68 -3.62
C ALA A 12 -11.66 -3.64 -3.57
N GLY A 13 -10.45 -4.08 -3.25
CA GLY A 13 -9.33 -3.20 -2.93
C GLY A 13 -9.26 -2.84 -1.44
N LEU A 14 -8.15 -2.22 -1.07
CA LEU A 14 -7.84 -1.80 0.30
C LEU A 14 -7.23 -0.40 0.26
N THR A 15 -7.70 0.48 1.14
CA THR A 15 -7.04 1.78 1.35
C THR A 15 -6.34 1.76 2.70
N VAL A 16 -5.06 2.14 2.71
CA VAL A 16 -4.26 2.30 3.92
C VAL A 16 -3.77 3.72 3.98
N THR A 17 -3.99 4.37 5.13
CA THR A 17 -3.40 5.66 5.46
C THR A 17 -2.36 5.45 6.53
N TRP A 18 -1.17 6.01 6.32
CA TRP A 18 -0.11 6.08 7.31
C TRP A 18 0.19 7.54 7.62
N ASP A 19 -0.10 7.95 8.85
CA ASP A 19 0.06 9.34 9.31
C ASP A 19 1.53 9.67 9.60
N ARG A 20 2.35 9.64 8.55
CA ARG A 20 3.74 10.09 8.55
C ARG A 20 4.05 10.92 7.31
N PRO A 21 4.83 12.00 7.45
CA PRO A 21 5.34 12.74 6.30
C PRO A 21 6.18 11.86 5.39
N VAL A 22 5.80 11.80 4.12
CA VAL A 22 6.48 11.03 3.07
C VAL A 22 6.70 11.95 1.88
N ALA A 23 7.94 12.06 1.43
CA ALA A 23 8.32 12.90 0.30
C ALA A 23 8.11 12.18 -1.04
N ALA A 24 8.35 10.88 -1.11
CA ALA A 24 8.18 10.10 -2.34
C ALA A 24 8.00 8.60 -2.07
N VAL A 25 7.29 7.92 -2.98
CA VAL A 25 7.32 6.45 -3.09
C VAL A 25 8.40 6.08 -4.10
N THR A 26 9.38 5.29 -3.69
CA THR A 26 10.53 4.91 -4.53
C THR A 26 10.39 3.50 -5.12
N ALA A 27 9.59 2.64 -4.50
CA ALA A 27 9.23 1.34 -5.06
C ALA A 27 7.85 0.89 -4.54
N LYS A 28 7.05 0.26 -5.41
CA LYS A 28 5.76 -0.34 -5.06
C LYS A 28 5.45 -1.56 -5.94
N PRO A 29 4.70 -2.56 -5.44
CA PRO A 29 4.20 -3.65 -6.27
C PRO A 29 3.07 -3.15 -7.18
N ALA A 30 2.77 -3.90 -8.24
CA ALA A 30 1.69 -3.59 -9.18
C ALA A 30 0.30 -3.59 -8.54
N THR A 31 0.15 -4.25 -7.38
CA THR A 31 -1.08 -4.26 -6.59
C THR A 31 -1.42 -2.90 -5.99
N VAL A 32 -0.47 -1.95 -5.90
CA VAL A 32 -0.75 -0.57 -5.49
C VAL A 32 -1.16 0.25 -6.71
N THR A 33 -2.44 0.60 -6.81
CA THR A 33 -3.00 1.35 -7.94
C THR A 33 -2.86 2.86 -7.79
N SER A 34 -2.80 3.36 -6.56
CA SER A 34 -2.59 4.78 -6.27
C SER A 34 -1.75 4.98 -5.01
N ALA A 35 -0.96 6.06 -5.02
CA ALA A 35 -0.19 6.51 -3.86
C ALA A 35 -0.19 8.04 -3.80
N THR A 36 -0.65 8.60 -2.70
CA THR A 36 -0.61 10.05 -2.41
C THR A 36 0.34 10.29 -1.25
N THR A 37 1.32 11.16 -1.47
CA THR A 37 2.36 11.54 -0.49
C THR A 37 2.16 12.97 0.01
N GLY A 38 2.93 13.40 1.00
CA GLY A 38 2.79 14.71 1.65
C GLY A 38 2.89 14.56 3.17
N ALA A 39 1.96 15.17 3.91
CA ALA A 39 1.88 15.08 5.37
C ALA A 39 1.54 13.66 5.89
N SER A 40 0.86 12.86 5.06
CA SER A 40 0.60 11.44 5.27
C SER A 40 0.79 10.67 3.97
N LEU A 41 0.93 9.36 4.07
CA LEU A 41 0.93 8.46 2.92
C LEU A 41 -0.41 7.75 2.83
N LYS A 42 -1.13 7.94 1.72
CA LYS A 42 -2.33 7.17 1.39
C LYS A 42 -2.05 6.23 0.23
N LEU A 43 -2.26 4.94 0.43
CA LEU A 43 -2.11 3.90 -0.58
C LEU A 43 -3.46 3.26 -0.89
N THR A 44 -3.75 3.06 -2.17
CA THR A 44 -4.87 2.23 -2.63
C THR A 44 -4.30 0.98 -3.30
N PHE A 45 -4.76 -0.17 -2.83
CA PHE A 45 -4.48 -1.47 -3.42
C PHE A 45 -5.67 -1.92 -4.28
N ALA A 46 -5.39 -2.61 -5.37
CA ALA A 46 -6.36 -3.41 -6.12
C ALA A 46 -6.82 -4.63 -5.30
N ASP A 47 -7.60 -5.53 -5.93
CA ASP A 47 -7.92 -6.84 -5.35
C ASP A 47 -6.64 -7.57 -4.87
N LEU A 48 -6.58 -7.84 -3.57
CA LEU A 48 -5.47 -8.56 -2.94
C LEU A 48 -5.73 -10.07 -2.80
N GLY A 49 -6.91 -10.56 -3.21
CA GLY A 49 -7.24 -11.97 -3.25
C GLY A 49 -6.25 -12.84 -4.01
N PRO A 50 -5.86 -12.45 -5.24
CA PRO A 50 -4.83 -13.16 -5.99
C PRO A 50 -3.47 -13.22 -5.30
N ALA A 51 -3.16 -12.26 -4.41
CA ALA A 51 -1.92 -12.26 -3.62
C ALA A 51 -1.92 -13.32 -2.50
N LYS A 52 -3.08 -13.92 -2.17
CA LYS A 52 -3.22 -15.05 -1.22
C LYS A 52 -2.58 -14.82 0.16
N GLY A 53 -2.53 -13.57 0.62
CA GLY A 53 -1.91 -13.16 1.88
C GLY A 53 -0.40 -12.86 1.79
N ALA A 54 0.19 -12.89 0.59
CA ALA A 54 1.57 -12.47 0.39
C ALA A 54 1.77 -10.98 0.72
N THR A 55 2.92 -10.67 1.29
CA THR A 55 3.28 -9.31 1.70
C THR A 55 3.48 -8.40 0.49
N GLN A 56 2.84 -7.23 0.55
CA GLN A 56 3.03 -6.10 -0.34
C GLN A 56 4.05 -5.14 0.27
N LYS A 57 5.22 -4.98 -0.36
CA LYS A 57 6.32 -4.15 0.16
C LYS A 57 6.40 -2.82 -0.58
N ILE A 58 6.31 -1.72 0.16
CA ILE A 58 6.41 -0.35 -0.38
C ILE A 58 7.61 0.34 0.25
N THR A 59 8.50 0.86 -0.60
CA THR A 59 9.67 1.63 -0.18
C THR A 59 9.39 3.11 -0.43
N VAL A 60 9.70 3.93 0.57
CA VAL A 60 9.43 5.37 0.55
C VAL A 60 10.65 6.14 1.02
N ARG A 61 10.74 7.39 0.58
CA ARG A 61 11.63 8.40 1.15
C ARG A 61 10.80 9.28 2.08
N LEU A 62 11.24 9.40 3.32
CA LEU A 62 10.59 10.26 4.31
C LEU A 62 10.80 11.74 3.97
N GLY A 63 9.86 12.57 4.42
CA GLY A 63 9.96 14.03 4.41
C GLY A 63 10.69 14.54 5.63
#